data_AF-A0AAN8FJI9-F1
#
_entry.id   AF-A0AAN8FJI9-F1
#
_cell.length_a   1.000
_cell.length_b   1.000
_cell.length_c   1.000
_cell.angle_alpha   90.00
_cell.angle_beta   90.00
_cell.angle_gamma   90.00
#
_symmetry.space_group_name_H-M   'P 1'
#
loop_
_entity.id
_entity.type
_entity.pdbx_description
1 polymer ?
#
loop_
_entity_poly.entity_id
_entity_poly.type
_entity_poly.pdbx_seq_one_letter_code
_entity_poly.pdbx_strand_id
1 'polypeptide(L)'
;CQVSISGITPAIRHCTIAHGDIDITEQTITKNTNLEYLSSIEKLNGCLTIKGTSLRSLLFLRSLKEIHCEKNQNPVLIEDNPITAIDLTVHTVISKFNQTVMVRDNIFLCPKTLERWQQLLSAMAKANGKGSLLEHQNNGLRCGIQYSEGLLLPAAMIMSSAMLFGAIVAINRRLAV
;
A
#
# COMPACT_ATOMS: atom_id res chain seq x y z
N CYS A 1 1.09 22.01 -9.16
CA CYS A 1 1.83 22.08 -7.89
C CYS A 1 2.98 21.11 -7.90
N GLN A 2 4.05 21.38 -7.14
CA GLN A 2 5.17 20.46 -6.99
C GLN A 2 4.99 19.65 -5.70
N VAL A 3 5.20 18.34 -5.79
CA VAL A 3 5.31 17.43 -4.66
C VAL A 3 6.81 17.17 -4.47
N SER A 4 7.33 17.48 -3.28
CA SER A 4 8.71 17.21 -2.92
C SER A 4 8.79 16.05 -1.92
N ILE A 5 9.94 15.40 -1.89
CA ILE A 5 10.30 14.30 -0.97
C ILE A 5 10.10 14.72 0.51
N SER A 6 10.18 16.02 0.80
CA SER A 6 10.01 16.62 2.13
C SER A 6 8.55 16.83 2.57
N GLY A 7 7.58 16.29 1.84
CA GLY A 7 6.34 15.89 2.48
C GLY A 7 5.07 16.46 1.89
N ILE A 8 4.03 15.68 2.08
CA ILE A 8 2.64 16.04 1.91
C ILE A 8 2.37 17.20 2.87
N THR A 9 2.46 18.44 2.37
CA THR A 9 2.31 19.66 3.18
C THR A 9 0.94 20.32 2.96
N PRO A 10 0.49 21.22 3.86
CA PRO A 10 -0.77 21.93 3.66
C PRO A 10 -0.84 22.72 2.35
N ALA A 11 0.32 23.09 1.78
CA ALA A 11 0.42 23.84 0.53
C ALA A 11 -0.17 23.08 -0.66
N ILE A 12 -0.23 21.74 -0.63
CA ILE A 12 -0.77 20.95 -1.74
C ILE A 12 -2.27 20.62 -1.61
N ARG A 13 -2.92 21.03 -0.52
CA ARG A 13 -4.33 20.72 -0.23
C ARG A 13 -5.31 21.06 -1.35
N HIS A 14 -5.04 22.14 -2.08
CA HIS A 14 -5.91 22.66 -3.16
C HIS A 14 -5.37 22.36 -4.56
N CYS A 15 -4.34 21.52 -4.66
CA CYS A 15 -3.75 21.18 -5.94
C CYS A 15 -4.58 20.14 -6.65
N THR A 16 -5.05 20.47 -7.85
CA THR A 16 -5.70 19.53 -8.77
C THR A 16 -4.68 18.77 -9.61
N ILE A 17 -3.54 19.40 -9.93
CA ILE A 17 -2.43 18.78 -10.66
C ILE A 17 -1.17 18.80 -9.80
N ALA A 18 -0.64 17.62 -9.53
CA ALA A 18 0.63 17.40 -8.86
C ALA A 18 1.72 17.03 -9.87
N HIS A 19 2.93 17.56 -9.67
CA HIS A 19 4.15 17.21 -10.40
C HIS A 19 5.15 16.66 -9.40
N GLY A 20 5.82 15.57 -9.75
CA GLY A 20 6.66 14.82 -8.82
C GLY A 20 5.95 13.57 -8.32
N ASP A 21 6.72 12.68 -7.70
CA ASP A 21 6.21 11.40 -7.23
C ASP A 21 5.55 11.54 -5.87
N ILE A 22 4.61 10.63 -5.60
CA ILE A 22 4.00 10.48 -4.28
C ILE A 22 4.47 9.14 -3.71
N ASP A 23 5.38 9.21 -2.75
CA ASP A 23 5.92 8.04 -2.05
C ASP A 23 5.40 8.01 -0.60
N ILE A 24 4.50 7.07 -0.32
CA ILE A 24 3.86 6.86 0.98
C ILE A 24 4.38 5.54 1.53
N THR A 25 5.36 5.64 2.42
CA THR A 25 6.05 4.51 3.04
C THR A 25 6.14 4.69 4.54
N GLU A 26 6.54 3.65 5.27
CA GLU A 26 6.84 3.76 6.71
C GLU A 26 7.85 4.89 7.02
N GLN A 27 8.78 5.16 6.09
CA GLN A 27 9.82 6.17 6.25
C GLN A 27 9.33 7.60 5.96
N THR A 28 8.31 7.74 5.10
CA THR A 28 7.80 9.06 4.68
C THR A 28 6.56 9.49 5.45
N ILE A 29 5.80 8.56 6.03
CA ILE A 29 4.69 8.89 6.93
C ILE A 29 5.24 9.10 8.35
N THR A 30 5.08 10.32 8.86
CA THR A 30 5.29 10.64 10.28
C THR A 30 3.93 10.83 10.97
N LYS A 31 3.92 10.93 12.31
CA LYS A 31 2.70 11.22 13.09
C LYS A 31 1.99 12.52 12.67
N ASN A 32 2.70 13.44 12.02
CA ASN A 32 2.17 14.74 11.61
C ASN A 32 1.78 14.77 10.12
N THR A 33 2.00 13.68 9.38
CA THR A 33 1.66 13.61 7.96
C THR A 33 0.14 13.52 7.80
N ASN A 34 -0.46 14.56 7.22
CA ASN A 34 -1.89 14.59 6.93
C ASN A 34 -2.14 14.28 5.45
N LEU A 35 -2.53 13.04 5.16
CA LEU A 35 -2.78 12.55 3.80
C LEU A 35 -3.98 13.22 3.11
N GLU A 36 -4.89 13.85 3.87
CA GLU A 36 -6.03 14.58 3.28
C GLU A 36 -5.60 15.76 2.41
N TYR A 37 -4.35 16.22 2.51
CA TYR A 37 -3.82 17.22 1.59
C TYR A 37 -3.72 16.72 0.15
N LEU A 38 -3.77 15.41 -0.08
CA LEU A 38 -3.79 14.81 -1.41
C LEU A 38 -5.19 14.71 -2.02
N SER A 39 -6.24 15.03 -1.25
CA SER A 39 -7.61 14.70 -1.62
C SER A 39 -8.17 15.46 -2.81
N SER A 40 -7.61 16.62 -3.16
CA SER A 40 -8.01 17.41 -4.32
C SER A 40 -7.24 17.05 -5.58
N ILE A 41 -6.19 16.22 -5.49
CA ILE A 41 -5.34 15.89 -6.64
C ILE A 41 -6.14 15.01 -7.59
N GLU A 42 -6.35 15.51 -8.81
CA GLU A 42 -6.99 14.81 -9.90
C GLU A 42 -5.98 14.18 -10.86
N LYS A 43 -4.83 14.82 -11.03
CA LYS A 43 -3.77 14.39 -11.93
C LYS A 43 -2.42 14.38 -11.23
N LEU A 44 -1.71 13.27 -11.38
CA LEU A 44 -0.32 13.11 -10.94
C LEU A 44 0.60 12.98 -12.16
N ASN A 45 1.44 13.99 -12.39
CA ASN A 45 2.58 13.93 -13.28
C ASN A 45 3.79 13.42 -12.49
N GLY A 46 3.77 12.11 -12.22
CA GLY A 46 4.71 11.38 -11.39
C GLY A 46 4.23 9.94 -11.20
N CYS A 47 4.98 9.19 -10.41
CA CYS A 47 4.65 7.81 -10.05
C CYS A 47 4.09 7.76 -8.62
N LEU A 48 3.23 6.77 -8.34
CA LEU A 48 2.61 6.58 -7.03
C LEU A 48 3.15 5.30 -6.36
N THR A 49 3.74 5.43 -5.19
CA THR A 49 4.22 4.32 -4.37
C THR A 49 3.54 4.32 -3.02
N ILE A 50 2.93 3.21 -2.63
CA ILE A 50 2.37 2.98 -1.29
C ILE A 50 2.91 1.66 -0.78
N LYS A 51 3.82 1.69 0.20
CA LYS A 51 4.55 0.48 0.62
C LYS A 51 4.81 0.39 2.11
N GLY A 52 4.54 -0.77 2.72
CA GLY A 52 4.91 -1.05 4.11
C GLY A 52 4.22 -0.14 5.12
N THR A 53 3.03 0.37 4.81
CA THR A 53 2.32 1.35 5.65
C THR A 53 1.28 0.66 6.53
N SER A 54 0.75 1.35 7.53
CA SER A 54 -0.40 0.90 8.33
C SER A 54 -1.77 1.30 7.72
N LEU A 55 -1.77 1.83 6.50
CA LEU A 55 -2.99 2.35 5.87
C LEU A 55 -3.99 1.24 5.56
N ARG A 56 -5.27 1.53 5.82
CA ARG A 56 -6.38 0.60 5.55
C ARG A 56 -7.13 0.92 4.26
N SER A 57 -7.03 2.16 3.79
CA SER A 57 -7.78 2.67 2.64
C SER A 57 -6.99 3.76 1.93
N LEU A 58 -7.27 3.93 0.63
CA LEU A 58 -6.70 4.97 -0.23
C LEU A 58 -7.68 6.13 -0.51
N LEU A 59 -8.75 6.27 0.27
CA LEU A 59 -9.77 7.32 0.09
C LEU A 59 -9.23 8.76 0.20
N PHE A 60 -8.04 8.96 0.78
CA PHE A 60 -7.36 10.25 0.76
C PHE A 60 -6.91 10.68 -0.65
N LEU A 61 -6.93 9.77 -1.64
CA LEU A 61 -6.73 10.03 -3.07
C LEU A 61 -8.05 9.94 -3.88
N ARG A 62 -9.21 10.16 -3.25
CA ARG A 62 -10.55 10.00 -3.88
C ARG A 62 -10.74 10.74 -5.21
N SER A 63 -10.06 11.86 -5.41
CA SER A 63 -10.20 12.67 -6.63
C SER A 63 -9.22 12.27 -7.74
N LEU A 64 -8.25 11.38 -7.46
CA LEU A 64 -7.18 11.04 -8.41
C LEU A 64 -7.72 10.21 -9.56
N LYS A 65 -7.59 10.75 -10.77
CA LYS A 65 -8.13 10.22 -12.03
C LYS A 65 -7.02 9.76 -12.98
N GLU A 66 -5.91 10.51 -13.00
CA GLU A 66 -4.83 10.34 -13.97
C GLU A 66 -3.46 10.22 -13.29
N ILE A 67 -2.64 9.27 -13.76
CA ILE A 67 -1.24 9.09 -13.34
C ILE A 67 -0.36 8.97 -14.58
N HIS A 68 0.64 9.84 -14.68
CA HIS A 68 1.59 9.93 -15.79
C HIS A 68 3.01 9.76 -15.24
N CYS A 69 3.51 8.53 -15.25
CA CYS A 69 4.82 8.18 -14.73
C CYS A 69 5.87 8.16 -15.85
N GLU A 70 6.89 9.00 -15.71
CA GLU A 70 7.97 9.14 -16.69
C GLU A 70 9.26 8.39 -16.30
N LYS A 71 9.22 7.60 -15.22
CA LYS A 71 10.36 6.82 -14.72
C LYS A 71 10.24 5.35 -15.13
N ASN A 72 11.39 4.66 -15.19
CA ASN A 72 11.43 3.22 -15.45
C ASN A 72 11.11 2.42 -14.18
N GLN A 73 9.88 2.56 -13.69
CA GLN A 73 9.32 1.84 -12.55
C GLN A 73 7.81 1.69 -12.72
N ASN A 74 7.16 0.89 -11.86
CA ASN A 74 5.70 0.77 -11.89
C ASN A 74 5.04 2.16 -11.70
N PRO A 75 4.13 2.58 -12.59
CA PRO A 75 3.42 3.86 -12.45
C PRO A 75 2.61 3.94 -11.17
N VAL A 76 2.12 2.78 -10.69
CA VAL A 76 1.50 2.62 -9.39
C VAL A 76 2.04 1.34 -8.76
N LEU A 77 2.56 1.44 -7.54
CA LEU A 77 3.00 0.32 -6.71
C LEU A 77 2.26 0.36 -5.37
N ILE A 78 1.49 -0.68 -5.07
CA ILE A 78 0.85 -0.88 -3.77
C ILE A 78 1.33 -2.23 -3.21
N GLU A 79 2.21 -2.18 -2.20
CA GLU A 79 2.91 -3.36 -1.70
C GLU A 79 2.90 -3.44 -0.17
N ASP A 80 2.63 -4.61 0.39
CA ASP A 80 2.82 -4.86 1.84
C ASP A 80 2.09 -3.83 2.73
N ASN A 81 0.80 -3.64 2.46
CA ASN A 81 -0.05 -2.78 3.28
C ASN A 81 -1.28 -3.56 3.76
N PRO A 82 -1.83 -3.21 4.93
CA PRO A 82 -3.01 -3.87 5.45
C PRO A 82 -4.32 -3.28 4.88
N ILE A 83 -4.28 -2.84 3.61
CA ILE A 83 -5.38 -2.21 2.89
C ILE A 83 -6.49 -3.24 2.63
N THR A 84 -7.74 -2.83 2.85
CA THR A 84 -8.92 -3.66 2.58
C THR A 84 -9.65 -3.27 1.30
N ALA A 85 -9.46 -2.03 0.82
CA ALA A 85 -10.09 -1.51 -0.39
C ALA A 85 -9.18 -0.54 -1.16
N ILE A 86 -9.15 -0.70 -2.49
CA ILE A 86 -8.56 0.27 -3.44
C ILE A 86 -9.74 1.08 -3.99
N ASP A 87 -10.16 2.09 -3.25
CA ASP A 87 -11.24 3.01 -3.64
C ASP A 87 -10.69 4.17 -4.48
N LEU A 88 -9.89 3.85 -5.48
CA LEU A 88 -9.32 4.84 -6.40
C LEU A 88 -10.25 5.05 -7.60
N THR A 89 -10.45 6.31 -7.99
CA THR A 89 -11.19 6.68 -9.21
C THR A 89 -10.28 6.77 -10.43
N VAL A 90 -9.03 6.29 -10.30
CA VAL A 90 -8.00 6.31 -11.32
C VAL A 90 -8.40 5.44 -12.49
N HIS A 91 -8.62 6.08 -13.64
CA HIS A 91 -9.01 5.44 -14.89
C HIS A 91 -7.95 5.60 -15.98
N THR A 92 -6.98 6.51 -15.81
CA THR A 92 -5.89 6.68 -16.77
C THR A 92 -4.55 6.51 -16.07
N VAL A 93 -3.80 5.48 -16.46
CA VAL A 93 -2.43 5.24 -15.98
C VAL A 93 -1.49 5.07 -17.16
N ILE A 94 -0.60 6.03 -17.35
CA ILE A 94 0.36 6.06 -18.44
C ILE A 94 1.77 5.87 -17.86
N SER A 95 2.45 4.82 -18.31
CA SER A 95 3.89 4.62 -18.08
C SER A 95 4.66 4.92 -19.37
N LYS A 96 5.69 5.78 -19.28
CA LYS A 96 6.62 6.03 -20.40
C LYS A 96 7.39 4.79 -20.81
N PHE A 97 7.63 3.87 -19.87
CA PHE A 97 8.41 2.65 -20.07
C PHE A 97 7.53 1.40 -20.15
N ASN A 98 6.21 1.56 -20.37
CA ASN A 98 5.24 0.45 -20.46
C ASN A 98 5.24 -0.49 -19.25
N GLN A 99 5.58 0.06 -18.06
CA GLN A 99 5.53 -0.68 -16.81
C GLN A 99 4.07 -0.85 -16.36
N THR A 100 3.78 -1.98 -15.71
CA THR A 100 2.45 -2.35 -15.22
C THR A 100 2.13 -1.69 -13.88
N VAL A 101 0.84 -1.50 -13.58
CA VAL A 101 0.39 -1.23 -12.21
C VAL A 101 0.63 -2.50 -11.39
N MET A 102 1.28 -2.38 -10.23
CA MET A 102 1.63 -3.52 -9.39
C MET A 102 0.93 -3.47 -8.04
N VAL A 103 0.18 -4.53 -7.69
CA VAL A 103 -0.39 -4.71 -6.35
C VAL A 103 -0.03 -6.08 -5.80
N ARG A 104 0.79 -6.15 -4.75
CA ARG A 104 1.25 -7.43 -4.18
C ARG A 104 1.39 -7.38 -2.67
N ASP A 105 1.35 -8.54 -2.03
CA ASP A 105 1.58 -8.66 -0.58
C ASP A 105 0.56 -7.88 0.30
N ASN A 106 -0.62 -7.53 -0.23
CA ASN A 106 -1.70 -6.87 0.52
C ASN A 106 -2.72 -7.92 1.00
N ILE A 107 -2.42 -8.57 2.13
CA ILE A 107 -3.14 -9.79 2.57
C ILE A 107 -4.62 -9.61 2.91
N PHE A 108 -5.06 -8.37 3.18
CA PHE A 108 -6.46 -8.05 3.50
C PHE A 108 -7.26 -7.52 2.31
N LEU A 109 -6.61 -7.32 1.17
CA LEU A 109 -7.27 -6.83 -0.03
C LEU A 109 -8.05 -7.96 -0.71
N CYS A 110 -9.34 -7.73 -0.95
CA CYS A 110 -10.21 -8.70 -1.58
C CYS A 110 -9.88 -8.87 -3.09
N PRO A 111 -9.80 -10.11 -3.62
CA PRO A 111 -9.63 -10.35 -5.05
C PRO A 111 -10.66 -9.63 -5.93
N LYS A 112 -11.93 -9.59 -5.50
CA LYS A 112 -13.01 -8.87 -6.22
C LYS A 112 -12.73 -7.38 -6.43
N THR A 113 -12.02 -6.75 -5.51
CA THR A 113 -11.63 -5.33 -5.63
C THR A 113 -10.59 -5.16 -6.73
N LEU A 114 -9.61 -6.06 -6.80
CA LEU A 114 -8.59 -6.08 -7.85
C LEU A 114 -9.20 -6.37 -9.22
N GLU A 115 -10.13 -7.33 -9.31
CA GLU A 115 -10.83 -7.66 -10.56
C GLU A 115 -11.59 -6.45 -11.13
N ARG A 116 -12.33 -5.71 -10.28
CA ARG A 116 -13.04 -4.50 -10.69
C ARG A 116 -12.08 -3.44 -11.22
N TRP A 117 -10.95 -3.25 -10.54
CA TRP A 117 -9.98 -2.26 -10.97
C TRP A 117 -9.26 -2.67 -12.26
N GLN A 118 -8.94 -3.97 -12.41
CA GLN A 118 -8.42 -4.55 -13.65
C GLN A 118 -9.34 -4.26 -14.83
N GLN A 119 -10.65 -4.51 -14.67
CA GLN A 119 -11.65 -4.28 -15.71
C GLN A 119 -11.69 -2.81 -16.12
N LEU A 120 -11.64 -1.90 -15.15
CA LEU A 120 -11.63 -0.46 -15.38
C LEU A 120 -10.37 -0.03 -16.15
N LEU A 121 -9.18 -0.42 -15.70
CA LEU A 121 -7.92 -0.10 -16.39
C LEU A 121 -7.87 -0.67 -17.81
N SER A 122 -8.37 -1.90 -18.01
CA SER A 122 -8.39 -2.56 -19.32
C SER A 122 -9.36 -1.88 -20.30
N ALA A 123 -10.54 -1.49 -19.83
CA ALA A 123 -11.51 -0.75 -20.64
C ALA A 123 -10.95 0.60 -21.11
N MET A 124 -10.24 1.29 -20.22
CA MET A 124 -9.63 2.60 -20.51
C MET A 124 -8.42 2.50 -21.43
N ALA A 125 -7.57 1.48 -21.26
CA ALA A 125 -6.46 1.21 -22.17
C ALA A 125 -6.97 0.94 -23.61
N LYS A 126 -8.10 0.22 -23.73
CA LYS A 126 -8.76 -0.03 -25.02
C LYS A 126 -9.35 1.24 -25.64
N ALA A 127 -10.01 2.08 -24.84
CA ALA A 127 -10.63 3.31 -25.31
C ALA A 127 -9.60 4.35 -25.78
N ASN A 128 -8.48 4.47 -25.07
CA ASN A 128 -7.48 5.53 -25.29
C ASN A 128 -6.29 5.07 -26.14
N GLY A 129 -6.21 3.79 -26.51
CA GLY A 129 -5.07 3.21 -27.25
C GLY A 129 -3.75 3.21 -26.48
N LYS A 130 -3.77 3.62 -25.20
CA LYS A 130 -2.61 3.72 -24.31
C LYS A 130 -3.08 3.53 -22.87
N GLY A 131 -2.37 2.71 -22.10
CA GLY A 131 -2.69 2.44 -20.70
C GLY A 131 -1.81 1.34 -20.12
N SER A 132 -1.67 1.33 -18.80
CA SER A 132 -0.91 0.30 -18.08
C SER A 132 -1.87 -0.80 -17.62
N LEU A 133 -1.46 -2.06 -17.81
CA LEU A 133 -2.19 -3.21 -17.26
C LEU A 133 -1.89 -3.36 -15.77
N LEU A 134 -2.82 -3.94 -15.02
CA LEU A 134 -2.60 -4.32 -13.63
C LEU A 134 -2.05 -5.75 -13.54
N GLU A 135 -0.98 -5.90 -12.75
CA GLU A 135 -0.41 -7.17 -12.31
C GLU A 135 -0.59 -7.27 -10.80
N HIS A 136 -1.13 -8.40 -10.34
CA HIS A 136 -1.33 -8.61 -8.92
C HIS A 136 -0.86 -9.99 -8.44
N GLN A 137 -0.28 -10.00 -7.24
CA GLN A 137 0.13 -11.22 -6.52
C GLN A 137 -0.40 -11.11 -5.09
N ASN A 138 -1.70 -11.32 -4.93
CA ASN A 138 -2.37 -11.29 -3.63
C ASN A 138 -3.14 -12.59 -3.44
N ASN A 139 -2.84 -13.29 -2.34
CA ASN A 139 -3.51 -14.55 -2.02
C ASN A 139 -4.88 -14.32 -1.36
N GLY A 140 -5.24 -13.08 -0.99
CA GLY A 140 -6.56 -12.70 -0.45
C GLY A 140 -6.95 -13.44 0.84
N LEU A 141 -5.98 -14.04 1.54
CA LEU A 141 -6.19 -15.03 2.60
C LEU A 141 -7.04 -14.53 3.78
N ARG A 142 -7.15 -13.21 3.98
CA ARG A 142 -7.87 -12.60 5.12
C ARG A 142 -8.80 -11.46 4.69
N CYS A 143 -9.32 -11.53 3.47
CA CYS A 143 -10.09 -10.46 2.87
C CYS A 143 -11.30 -10.04 3.74
N GLY A 144 -11.47 -8.74 3.98
CA GLY A 144 -12.62 -8.18 4.71
C GLY A 144 -12.61 -8.32 6.23
N ILE A 145 -11.57 -8.92 6.83
CA ILE A 145 -11.45 -9.02 8.29
C ILE A 145 -10.98 -7.67 8.85
N GLN A 146 -11.89 -6.93 9.50
CA GLN A 146 -11.53 -5.77 10.31
C GLN A 146 -10.93 -6.27 11.63
N TYR A 147 -9.66 -5.95 11.88
CA TYR A 147 -9.12 -6.09 13.23
C TYR A 147 -9.63 -4.92 14.06
N SER A 148 -10.47 -5.20 15.05
CA SER A 148 -10.62 -4.30 16.19
C SER A 148 -9.25 -4.16 16.85
N GLU A 149 -8.72 -2.94 16.94
CA GLU A 149 -7.54 -2.65 17.75
C GLU A 149 -7.80 -3.15 19.18
N GLY A 150 -7.13 -4.23 19.59
CA GLY A 150 -7.37 -4.83 20.90
C GLY A 150 -6.90 -6.27 21.12
N LEU A 151 -6.41 -7.00 20.10
CA LEU A 151 -5.87 -8.34 20.32
C LEU A 151 -4.36 -8.37 20.03
N LEU A 152 -3.57 -8.32 21.12
CA LEU A 152 -2.21 -8.84 21.17
C LEU A 152 -2.19 -10.22 20.50
N LEU A 153 -1.55 -10.32 19.34
CA LEU A 153 -1.19 -11.62 18.77
C LEU A 153 -0.22 -12.29 19.75
N PRO A 154 -0.47 -13.53 20.20
CA PRO A 154 0.53 -14.28 20.94
C PRO A 154 1.71 -14.58 20.01
N ALA A 155 2.91 -14.27 20.49
CA ALA A 155 4.16 -14.68 19.88
C ALA A 155 4.22 -16.22 19.81
N ALA A 156 4.01 -16.77 18.63
CA ALA A 156 4.19 -18.18 18.27
C ALA A 156 4.15 -18.22 16.74
N MET A 157 5.10 -18.72 15.96
CA MET A 157 6.32 -19.50 16.13
C MET A 157 7.18 -19.23 14.89
N ILE A 158 8.50 -19.06 15.03
CA ILE A 158 9.49 -19.85 14.27
C ILE A 158 10.70 -20.04 15.21
N MET A 159 10.67 -21.12 16.00
CA MET A 159 11.92 -21.74 16.43
C MET A 159 12.33 -22.69 15.30
N SER A 160 13.47 -22.42 14.66
CA SER A 160 14.22 -23.45 13.97
C SER A 160 15.68 -23.37 14.40
N SER A 161 16.09 -24.45 15.05
CA SER A 161 17.45 -25.04 15.03
C SER A 161 18.60 -24.21 15.57
N ALA A 162 18.98 -24.47 16.83
CA ALA A 162 20.36 -24.76 17.20
C ALA A 162 20.50 -25.21 18.68
N MET A 163 21.14 -26.38 18.84
CA MET A 163 21.92 -26.82 20.00
C MET A 163 21.20 -27.52 21.17
N LEU A 164 21.30 -28.85 21.08
CA LEU A 164 21.62 -29.83 22.13
C LEU A 164 22.48 -29.29 23.30
N PHE A 165 22.51 -30.10 24.37
CA PHE A 165 23.20 -29.97 25.67
C PHE A 165 22.29 -29.36 26.73
N GLY A 166 21.73 -30.10 27.69
CA GLY A 166 22.29 -31.20 28.45
C GLY A 166 22.57 -30.72 29.87
N ALA A 167 21.59 -30.83 30.77
CA ALA A 167 21.81 -30.85 32.22
C ALA A 167 20.52 -31.24 32.96
N ILE A 168 20.45 -32.49 33.38
CA ILE A 168 19.65 -32.95 34.52
C ILE A 168 20.43 -32.54 35.77
N VAL A 169 19.91 -31.64 36.62
CA VAL A 169 20.16 -31.66 38.07
C VAL A 169 18.93 -31.12 38.80
N ALA A 170 18.36 -32.00 39.63
CA ALA A 170 17.33 -31.70 40.60
C ALA A 170 17.82 -30.74 41.69
N ILE A 171 16.94 -29.90 42.24
CA ILE A 171 16.77 -29.78 43.70
C ILE A 171 15.33 -29.34 43.96
N ASN A 172 14.71 -30.17 44.77
CA ASN A 172 13.37 -30.10 45.30
C ASN A 172 13.41 -29.28 46.60
N ARG A 173 12.55 -28.26 46.73
CA ARG A 173 11.76 -27.89 47.94
C ARG A 173 11.44 -26.40 47.98
N ARG A 174 10.15 -26.12 47.82
CA ARG A 174 9.45 -24.97 48.39
C ARG A 174 9.12 -25.26 49.87
N LEU A 175 9.27 -24.22 50.68
CA LEU A 175 8.41 -23.76 51.79
C LEU A 175 8.17 -24.73 52.97
N ALA A 176 8.54 -24.29 54.19
CA ALA A 176 7.59 -23.80 55.20
C ALA A 176 8.23 -23.77 56.62
N VAL A 177 7.83 -22.72 57.36
CA VAL A 177 8.08 -22.36 58.78
C VAL A 177 9.41 -21.68 59.09
#